data_AF-A0A4Y7PI10-F1
#
_entry.id   AF-A0A4Y7PI10-F1
#
_cell.length_a   1.000
_cell.length_b   1.000
_cell.length_c   1.000
_cell.angle_alpha   90.00
_cell.angle_beta   90.00
_cell.angle_gamma   90.00
#
_symmetry.space_group_name_H-M   'P 1'
#
loop_
_entity.id
_entity.type
_entity.pdbx_description
1 polymer ?
#
loop_
_entity_poly.entity_id
_entity_poly.type
_entity_poly.pdbx_seq_one_letter_code
_entity_poly.pdbx_strand_id
1 'polypeptide(L)'
;MAYINQIPRVDGAAYNSSQRDFKTGCLDGTREYPLSAVHKWVQSPTPPLFWLNGLAGTGKTTIAHSVAEYYDERGQLGASLFFSRDQQDRRDARQVISTIAYQLGKAYPGVRGPIATAIENHNPLHSNSLTQLRRLIIEPLSTLPHQSSLPTVVVIDALDE
;
A
#
# COMPACT_ATOMS: atom_id res chain seq x y z
N MET A 1 -5.53 -19.30 -11.52
CA MET A 1 -4.20 -18.78 -11.06
C MET A 1 -3.63 -17.59 -11.85
N ALA A 2 -4.13 -17.27 -13.06
CA ALA A 2 -3.60 -16.20 -13.93
C ALA A 2 -4.17 -14.78 -13.70
N TYR A 3 -5.20 -14.64 -12.86
CA TYR A 3 -6.01 -13.41 -12.80
C TYR A 3 -5.35 -12.22 -12.09
N ILE A 4 -4.37 -12.44 -11.22
CA ILE A 4 -3.74 -11.32 -10.52
C ILE A 4 -3.03 -10.35 -11.49
N ASN A 5 -2.45 -10.87 -12.57
CA ASN A 5 -1.76 -10.03 -13.56
C ASN A 5 -2.72 -9.24 -14.45
N GLN A 6 -4.01 -9.54 -14.40
CA GLN A 6 -5.06 -8.85 -15.16
C GLN A 6 -5.69 -7.69 -14.36
N ILE A 7 -5.32 -7.54 -13.09
CA ILE A 7 -5.82 -6.46 -12.25
C ILE A 7 -5.34 -5.12 -12.84
N PRO A 8 -6.24 -4.20 -13.21
CA PRO A 8 -5.87 -2.86 -13.62
C PRO A 8 -5.19 -2.17 -12.44
N ARG A 9 -4.11 -1.44 -12.69
CA ARG A 9 -3.30 -0.84 -11.64
C ARG A 9 -2.70 0.45 -12.14
N VAL A 10 -2.35 1.33 -11.21
CA VAL A 10 -1.53 2.48 -11.51
C VAL A 10 -0.09 2.00 -11.61
N ASP A 11 0.43 1.95 -12.83
CA ASP A 11 1.85 1.68 -13.03
C ASP A 11 2.67 2.80 -12.39
N GLY A 12 3.76 2.39 -11.76
CA GLY A 12 4.73 3.30 -11.17
C GLY A 12 4.35 3.98 -9.86
N ALA A 13 3.21 3.64 -9.23
CA ALA A 13 2.81 4.15 -7.92
C ALA A 13 3.63 3.59 -6.74
N ALA A 14 4.26 2.43 -6.91
CA ALA A 14 5.06 1.79 -5.88
C ALA A 14 6.28 2.62 -5.47
N TYR A 15 6.70 2.51 -4.21
CA TYR A 15 7.79 3.33 -3.67
C TYR A 15 9.11 3.17 -4.46
N ASN A 16 9.39 1.96 -4.93
CA ASN A 16 10.59 1.58 -5.68
C ASN A 16 10.42 1.66 -7.22
N SER A 17 9.35 2.32 -7.69
CA SER A 17 9.11 2.50 -9.11
C SER A 17 10.16 3.38 -9.79
N SER A 18 10.63 2.96 -10.96
CA SER A 18 11.51 3.76 -11.82
C SER A 18 10.84 5.02 -12.38
N GLN A 19 9.50 5.09 -12.38
CA GLN A 19 8.68 6.20 -12.88
C GLN A 19 8.42 7.28 -11.83
N ARG A 20 8.95 7.14 -10.61
CA ARG A 20 8.87 8.19 -9.58
C ARG A 20 9.95 9.23 -9.78
N ASP A 21 9.58 10.51 -9.62
CA ASP A 21 10.54 11.62 -9.65
C ASP A 21 11.47 11.60 -8.42
N PHE A 22 10.95 11.15 -7.28
CA PHE A 22 11.68 11.05 -6.03
C PHE A 22 11.86 9.60 -5.59
N LYS A 23 13.12 9.17 -5.45
CA LYS A 23 13.50 7.76 -5.25
C LYS A 23 14.34 7.51 -4.00
N THR A 24 14.48 8.49 -3.11
CA THR A 24 15.39 8.39 -1.96
C THR A 24 14.65 8.53 -0.65
N GLY A 25 15.03 7.73 0.34
CA GLY A 25 14.56 7.88 1.72
C GLY A 25 15.17 9.09 2.43
N CYS A 26 14.95 9.14 3.74
CA CYS A 26 15.62 10.03 4.65
C CYS A 26 17.11 9.67 4.69
N LEU A 27 17.97 10.67 4.84
CA LEU A 27 19.38 10.44 5.09
C LEU A 27 19.55 9.88 6.51
N ASP A 28 20.58 9.07 6.71
CA ASP A 28 20.92 8.52 8.02
C ASP A 28 21.04 9.64 9.08
N GLY A 29 20.49 9.39 10.26
CA GLY A 29 20.45 10.37 11.36
C GLY A 29 19.49 11.55 11.15
N THR A 30 18.69 11.55 10.07
CA THR A 30 17.65 12.57 9.86
C THR A 30 16.26 12.00 10.09
N ARG A 31 15.31 12.87 10.49
CA ARG A 31 13.89 12.49 10.69
C ARG A 31 13.68 11.29 11.62
N GLU A 32 14.61 11.10 12.56
CA GLU A 32 14.59 9.99 13.51
C GLU A 32 13.32 9.98 14.36
N TYR A 33 12.86 11.16 14.82
CA TYR A 33 11.65 11.27 15.62
C TYR A 33 10.39 10.76 14.90
N PRO A 34 10.00 11.27 13.71
CA PRO A 34 8.82 10.77 13.02
C PRO A 34 8.96 9.31 12.57
N LEU A 35 10.17 8.85 12.17
CA LEU A 35 10.39 7.44 11.83
C LEU A 35 10.18 6.54 13.05
N SER A 36 10.79 6.90 14.19
CA SER A 36 10.62 6.19 15.45
C SER A 36 9.15 6.14 15.89
N ALA A 37 8.40 7.24 15.71
CA ALA A 37 6.97 7.28 15.99
C ALA A 37 6.18 6.28 15.13
N VAL A 38 6.48 6.18 13.83
CA VAL A 38 5.85 5.20 12.93
C VAL A 38 6.22 3.77 13.34
N HIS A 39 7.49 3.50 13.63
CA HIS A 39 7.94 2.16 14.04
C HIS A 39 7.30 1.71 15.35
N LYS A 40 7.20 2.62 16.33
CA LYS A 40 6.49 2.35 17.58
C LYS A 40 5.00 2.10 17.36
N TRP A 41 4.35 2.86 16.47
CA TRP A 41 2.94 2.66 16.15
C TRP A 41 2.68 1.29 15.51
N VAL A 42 3.54 0.83 14.58
CA VAL A 42 3.38 -0.50 13.95
C VAL A 42 3.45 -1.64 14.95
N GLN A 43 4.10 -1.49 16.11
CA GLN A 43 4.11 -2.53 17.14
C GLN A 43 2.75 -2.73 17.83
N SER A 44 1.87 -1.72 17.79
CA SER A 44 0.53 -1.76 18.38
C SER A 44 -0.41 -0.82 17.61
N PRO A 45 -0.86 -1.21 16.39
CA PRO A 45 -1.53 -0.33 15.44
C PRO A 45 -3.02 -0.14 15.79
N THR A 46 -3.28 0.54 16.92
CA THR A 46 -4.63 0.85 17.41
C THR A 46 -4.77 2.35 17.62
N PRO A 47 -5.57 3.08 16.79
CA PRO A 47 -6.26 2.59 15.59
C PRO A 47 -5.29 2.19 14.46
N PRO A 48 -5.73 1.37 13.48
CA PRO A 48 -4.90 0.89 12.37
C PRO A 48 -4.71 1.96 11.27
N LEU A 49 -4.50 3.21 11.67
CA LEU A 49 -4.21 4.34 10.80
C LEU A 49 -3.19 5.26 11.48
N PHE A 50 -2.04 5.46 10.84
CA PHE A 50 -1.09 6.51 11.22
C PHE A 50 -1.19 7.67 10.24
N TRP A 51 -1.54 8.85 10.73
CA TRP A 51 -1.69 10.05 9.91
C TRP A 51 -0.44 10.95 10.02
N LEU A 52 0.48 10.81 9.06
CA LEU A 52 1.64 11.68 8.96
C LEU A 52 1.25 13.00 8.28
N ASN A 53 1.07 14.06 9.09
CA ASN A 53 0.73 15.40 8.61
C ASN A 53 1.82 16.43 8.92
N GLY A 54 1.76 17.56 8.23
CA GLY A 54 2.71 18.66 8.37
C GLY A 54 2.66 19.60 7.18
N LEU A 55 3.32 20.76 7.30
CA LEU A 55 3.33 21.79 6.27
C LEU A 55 3.87 21.29 4.92
N ALA A 56 3.50 21.95 3.84
CA ALA A 56 4.09 21.69 2.52
C ALA A 56 5.63 21.85 2.58
N GLY A 57 6.36 21.01 1.83
CA GLY A 57 7.83 21.04 1.81
C GLY A 57 8.53 20.45 3.05
N THR A 58 7.79 19.93 4.04
CA THR A 58 8.41 19.34 5.25
C THR A 58 8.95 17.93 5.06
N GLY A 59 8.99 17.38 3.84
CA GLY A 59 9.60 16.07 3.57
C GLY A 59 8.76 14.85 3.98
N LYS A 60 7.42 14.96 4.04
CA LYS A 60 6.51 13.84 4.36
C LYS A 60 6.67 12.67 3.40
N THR A 61 6.73 12.93 2.09
CA THR A 61 7.00 11.93 1.04
C THR A 61 8.32 11.19 1.26
N THR A 62 9.35 11.87 1.76
CA THR A 62 10.65 11.26 2.08
C THR A 62 10.56 10.33 3.28
N ILE A 63 9.81 10.72 4.31
CA ILE A 63 9.51 9.85 5.46
C ILE A 63 8.71 8.63 5.00
N ALA A 64 7.65 8.84 4.21
CA ALA A 64 6.83 7.76 3.66
C ALA A 64 7.66 6.78 2.80
N HIS A 65 8.61 7.29 2.00
CA HIS A 65 9.54 6.45 1.24
C HIS A 65 10.37 5.55 2.17
N SER A 66 10.99 6.14 3.19
CA SER A 66 11.82 5.41 4.16
C SER A 66 11.02 4.36 4.92
N VAL A 67 9.77 4.67 5.28
CA VAL A 67 8.85 3.73 5.93
C VAL A 67 8.54 2.56 5.00
N ALA A 68 8.23 2.83 3.73
CA ALA A 68 7.95 1.77 2.75
C ALA A 68 9.17 0.87 2.56
N GLU A 69 10.35 1.45 2.33
CA GLU A 69 11.61 0.73 2.17
C GLU A 69 11.93 -0.14 3.39
N TYR A 70 11.89 0.43 4.60
CA TYR A 70 12.16 -0.28 5.85
C TYR A 70 11.28 -1.52 6.06
N TYR A 71 9.99 -1.43 5.71
CA TYR A 71 9.06 -2.55 5.86
C TYR A 71 9.09 -3.52 4.68
N ASP A 72 9.54 -3.10 3.49
CA ASP A 72 9.75 -4.01 2.36
C ASP A 72 10.91 -4.96 2.66
N GLU A 73 12.03 -4.43 3.17
CA GLU A 73 13.20 -5.22 3.60
C GLU A 73 12.88 -6.26 4.68
N ARG A 74 11.78 -6.07 5.42
CA ARG A 74 11.30 -6.96 6.48
C ARG A 74 10.18 -7.90 6.04
N GLY A 75 9.74 -7.83 4.77
CA GLY A 75 8.60 -8.60 4.28
C GLY A 75 7.25 -8.18 4.90
N GLN A 76 7.18 -6.97 5.44
CA GLN A 76 6.00 -6.41 6.10
C GLN A 76 5.25 -5.39 5.23
N LEU A 77 5.84 -4.90 4.13
CA LEU A 77 5.16 -4.01 3.20
C LEU A 77 4.17 -4.81 2.34
N GLY A 78 2.88 -4.52 2.49
CA GLY A 78 1.83 -5.11 1.65
C GLY A 78 1.54 -4.31 0.40
N ALA A 79 1.63 -2.99 0.49
CA ALA A 79 1.49 -2.10 -0.65
C ALA A 79 2.09 -0.73 -0.38
N SER A 80 2.47 -0.02 -1.45
CA SER A 80 2.86 1.38 -1.45
C SER A 80 2.24 2.10 -2.65
N LEU A 81 1.69 3.29 -2.38
CA LEU A 81 1.15 4.19 -3.39
C LEU A 81 1.61 5.61 -3.08
N PHE A 82 2.40 6.16 -3.99
CA PHE A 82 2.82 7.55 -3.97
C PHE A 82 2.05 8.28 -5.04
N PHE A 83 1.29 9.31 -4.71
CA PHE A 83 0.59 10.12 -5.69
C PHE A 83 1.51 11.21 -6.24
N SER A 84 1.23 11.68 -7.45
CA SER A 84 1.93 12.82 -8.07
C SER A 84 0.93 13.54 -8.98
N ARG A 85 0.91 14.87 -8.93
CA ARG A 85 0.06 15.74 -9.76
C ARG A 85 0.11 15.42 -11.25
N ASP A 86 1.26 14.98 -11.72
CA ASP A 86 1.51 14.72 -13.15
C ASP A 86 0.97 13.36 -13.61
N GLN A 87 0.48 12.52 -12.68
CA GLN A 87 -0.06 11.19 -12.98
C GLN A 87 -1.55 11.09 -12.63
N GLN A 88 -2.39 11.58 -13.56
CA GLN A 88 -3.85 11.65 -13.41
C GLN A 88 -4.52 10.29 -13.10
N ASP A 89 -3.92 9.18 -13.56
CA ASP A 89 -4.44 7.82 -13.35
C ASP A 89 -4.51 7.44 -11.86
N ARG A 90 -3.74 8.12 -10.99
CA ARG A 90 -3.73 7.86 -9.54
C ARG A 90 -5.02 8.28 -8.84
N ARG A 91 -5.85 9.14 -9.43
CA ARG A 91 -7.00 9.77 -8.76
C ARG A 91 -8.28 8.93 -8.69
N ASP A 92 -8.38 7.82 -9.42
CA ASP A 92 -9.54 6.92 -9.33
C ASP A 92 -9.38 5.96 -8.15
N ALA A 93 -10.25 6.10 -7.14
CA ALA A 93 -10.28 5.22 -5.96
C ALA A 93 -10.35 3.72 -6.32
N ARG A 94 -10.94 3.37 -7.47
CA ARG A 94 -10.96 1.98 -7.95
C ARG A 94 -9.56 1.51 -8.34
N GLN A 95 -8.79 2.36 -9.01
CA GLN A 95 -7.40 2.05 -9.37
C GLN A 95 -6.50 1.94 -8.13
N VAL A 96 -6.75 2.76 -7.10
CA VAL A 96 -6.06 2.65 -5.80
C VAL A 96 -6.29 1.28 -5.18
N ILE A 97 -7.55 0.87 -5.05
CA ILE A 97 -7.90 -0.41 -4.42
C ILE A 97 -7.36 -1.60 -5.21
N SER A 98 -7.52 -1.58 -6.55
CA SER A 98 -7.02 -2.66 -7.40
C SER A 98 -5.49 -2.72 -7.38
N THR A 99 -4.79 -1.59 -7.30
CA THR A 99 -3.33 -1.53 -7.14
C THR A 99 -2.90 -2.13 -5.79
N ILE A 100 -3.57 -1.79 -4.69
CA ILE A 100 -3.29 -2.39 -3.37
C ILE A 100 -3.51 -3.90 -3.41
N ALA A 101 -4.63 -4.37 -3.99
CA ALA A 101 -4.90 -5.80 -4.12
C ALA A 101 -3.83 -6.53 -4.94
N TYR A 102 -3.40 -5.95 -6.06
CA TYR A 102 -2.30 -6.48 -6.87
C TYR A 102 -1.00 -6.61 -6.06
N GLN A 103 -0.60 -5.53 -5.37
CA GLN A 103 0.62 -5.52 -4.57
C GLN A 103 0.54 -6.50 -3.39
N LEU A 104 -0.59 -6.58 -2.69
CA LEU A 104 -0.81 -7.54 -1.60
C LEU A 104 -0.68 -8.98 -2.06
N GLY A 105 -1.29 -9.35 -3.18
CA GLY A 105 -1.17 -10.72 -3.70
C GLY A 105 0.21 -11.03 -4.30
N LYS A 106 1.05 -10.02 -4.56
CA LYS A 106 2.46 -10.18 -4.91
C LYS A 106 3.34 -10.34 -3.66
N ALA A 107 3.08 -9.56 -2.62
CA ALA A 107 3.80 -9.60 -1.35
C ALA A 107 3.46 -10.86 -0.53
N TYR A 108 2.21 -11.30 -0.54
CA TYR A 108 1.72 -12.41 0.29
C TYR A 108 1.08 -13.52 -0.56
N PRO A 109 1.79 -14.64 -0.81
CA PRO A 109 1.27 -15.77 -1.57
C PRO A 109 -0.06 -16.32 -1.02
N GLY A 110 -0.27 -16.27 0.30
CA GLY A 110 -1.51 -16.71 0.95
C GLY A 110 -2.74 -15.88 0.57
N VAL A 111 -2.56 -14.60 0.21
CA VAL A 111 -3.66 -13.69 -0.19
C VAL A 111 -3.93 -13.78 -1.70
N ARG A 112 -2.93 -14.18 -2.48
CA ARG A 112 -3.01 -14.28 -3.95
C ARG A 112 -4.15 -15.17 -4.44
N GLY A 113 -4.30 -16.35 -3.84
CA GLY A 113 -5.37 -17.30 -4.17
C GLY A 113 -6.76 -16.70 -3.93
N PRO A 114 -7.06 -16.26 -2.70
CA PRO A 114 -8.31 -15.58 -2.37
C PRO A 114 -8.65 -14.39 -3.29
N ILE A 115 -7.68 -13.53 -3.63
CA ILE A 115 -7.89 -12.42 -4.58
C ILE A 115 -8.27 -12.95 -5.97
N ALA A 116 -7.55 -13.96 -6.49
CA ALA A 116 -7.86 -14.54 -7.79
C ALA A 116 -9.27 -15.16 -7.82
N THR A 117 -9.65 -15.88 -6.76
CA THR A 117 -10.99 -16.46 -6.62
C THR A 117 -12.08 -15.38 -6.58
N ALA A 118 -11.84 -14.26 -5.90
CA ALA A 118 -12.78 -13.13 -5.88
C ALA A 118 -12.99 -12.54 -7.29
N ILE A 119 -11.91 -12.45 -8.09
CA ILE A 119 -11.98 -11.99 -9.48
C ILE A 119 -12.75 -12.99 -10.36
N GLU A 120 -12.44 -14.28 -10.25
CA GLU A 120 -13.06 -15.36 -11.02
C GLU A 120 -14.58 -15.44 -10.76
N ASN A 121 -15.02 -15.36 -9.51
CA ASN A 121 -16.42 -15.62 -9.15
C ASN A 121 -17.35 -14.41 -9.29
N HIS A 122 -16.83 -13.19 -9.08
CA HIS A 122 -17.67 -12.01 -8.91
C HIS A 122 -17.24 -10.80 -9.75
N ASN A 123 -16.08 -10.87 -10.42
CA ASN A 123 -15.47 -9.79 -11.18
C ASN A 123 -15.65 -8.38 -10.54
N PRO A 124 -15.17 -8.17 -9.30
CA PRO A 124 -15.35 -6.90 -8.60
C PRO A 124 -14.56 -5.75 -9.25
N LEU A 125 -13.70 -6.00 -10.24
CA LEU A 125 -12.86 -5.00 -10.92
C LEU A 125 -13.66 -3.85 -11.55
N HIS A 126 -14.94 -4.05 -11.84
CA HIS A 126 -15.83 -3.01 -12.37
C HIS A 126 -16.90 -2.53 -11.37
N SER A 127 -16.85 -3.02 -10.14
CA SER A 127 -17.77 -2.60 -9.07
C SER A 127 -17.42 -1.23 -8.51
N ASN A 128 -18.30 -0.68 -7.67
CA ASN A 128 -18.00 0.51 -6.87
C ASN A 128 -16.83 0.25 -5.90
N SER A 129 -16.19 1.32 -5.41
CA SER A 129 -15.00 1.26 -4.55
C SER A 129 -15.24 0.49 -3.25
N LEU A 130 -16.39 0.63 -2.60
CA LEU A 130 -16.71 -0.11 -1.37
C LEU A 130 -16.73 -1.62 -1.62
N THR A 131 -17.38 -2.05 -2.71
CA THR A 131 -17.43 -3.46 -3.11
C THR A 131 -16.03 -3.97 -3.47
N GLN A 132 -15.23 -3.19 -4.20
CA GLN A 132 -13.85 -3.57 -4.51
C GLN A 132 -13.01 -3.74 -3.24
N LEU A 133 -13.05 -2.77 -2.31
CA LEU A 133 -12.30 -2.82 -1.06
C LEU A 133 -12.65 -4.08 -0.27
N ARG A 134 -13.95 -4.37 -0.14
CA ARG A 134 -14.41 -5.55 0.56
C ARG A 134 -13.94 -6.84 -0.11
N ARG A 135 -14.18 -7.00 -1.41
CA ARG A 135 -13.95 -8.26 -2.15
C ARG A 135 -12.48 -8.53 -2.48
N LEU A 136 -11.67 -7.49 -2.70
CA LEU A 136 -10.29 -7.63 -3.15
C LEU A 136 -9.25 -7.47 -2.02
N ILE A 137 -9.63 -6.90 -0.87
CA ILE A 137 -8.70 -6.65 0.23
C ILE A 137 -9.21 -7.30 1.52
N ILE A 138 -10.37 -6.87 2.02
CA ILE A 138 -10.85 -7.28 3.37
C ILE A 138 -11.14 -8.78 3.43
N GLU A 139 -11.97 -9.30 2.52
CA GLU A 139 -12.33 -10.72 2.49
C GLU A 139 -11.09 -11.61 2.25
N PRO A 140 -10.22 -11.33 1.25
CA PRO A 140 -8.97 -12.07 1.07
C PRO A 140 -8.07 -12.10 2.30
N LEU A 141 -7.83 -10.96 2.96
CA LEU A 141 -6.99 -10.91 4.16
C LEU A 141 -7.61 -11.65 5.34
N SER A 142 -8.95 -11.69 5.43
CA SER A 142 -9.68 -12.41 6.48
C SER A 142 -9.58 -13.94 6.34
N THR A 143 -9.11 -14.45 5.20
CA THR A 143 -8.84 -15.90 5.01
C THR A 143 -7.48 -16.34 5.57
N LEU A 144 -6.59 -15.38 5.85
CA LEU A 144 -5.30 -15.69 6.44
C LEU A 144 -5.48 -16.14 7.89
N PRO A 145 -4.79 -17.20 8.34
CA PRO A 145 -4.78 -17.55 9.75
C PRO A 145 -4.23 -16.37 10.55
N HIS A 146 -4.80 -16.10 11.73
CA HIS A 146 -4.34 -15.07 12.68
C HIS A 146 -2.93 -15.32 13.26
N GLN A 147 -2.11 -16.12 12.59
CA GLN A 147 -0.81 -16.61 13.06
C GLN A 147 0.37 -15.67 12.70
N SER A 148 0.18 -14.62 11.90
CA SER A 148 1.22 -13.61 11.69
C SER A 148 1.21 -12.61 12.85
N SER A 149 2.23 -12.68 13.71
CA SER A 149 2.42 -11.74 14.83
C SER A 149 2.79 -10.32 14.40
N LEU A 150 3.13 -10.12 13.12
CA LEU A 150 3.62 -8.86 12.58
C LEU A 150 2.58 -8.20 11.68
N PRO A 151 2.25 -6.91 11.88
CA PRO A 151 1.32 -6.20 11.01
C PRO A 151 1.87 -6.03 9.59
N THR A 152 0.96 -6.13 8.62
CA THR A 152 1.19 -5.71 7.23
C THR A 152 0.99 -4.20 7.12
N VAL A 153 1.98 -3.52 6.54
CA VAL A 153 1.99 -2.06 6.37
C VAL A 153 1.56 -1.70 4.95
N VAL A 154 0.64 -0.75 4.82
CA VAL A 154 0.30 -0.10 3.55
C VAL A 154 0.66 1.38 3.66
N VAL A 155 1.49 1.86 2.73
CA VAL A 155 1.92 3.26 2.70
C VAL A 155 1.20 4.00 1.58
N ILE A 156 0.54 5.10 1.93
CA ILE A 156 -0.14 5.99 0.97
C ILE A 156 0.39 7.40 1.21
N ASP A 157 0.98 7.99 0.18
CA ASP A 157 1.54 9.34 0.20
C ASP A 157 0.81 10.25 -0.80
N ALA A 158 0.65 11.53 -0.43
CA ALA A 158 0.01 12.56 -1.27
C ALA A 158 -1.44 12.23 -1.70
N LEU A 159 -2.23 11.59 -0.83
CA LEU A 159 -3.63 11.23 -1.10
C LEU A 159 -4.53 12.43 -1.47
N ASP A 160 -4.11 13.64 -1.12
CA ASP A 160 -4.79 14.90 -1.41
C ASP A 160 -4.48 15.49 -2.81
N GLU A 161 -3.57 14.89 -3.57
CA GLU A 161 -3.19 15.33 -4.93
C GLU A 161 -4.01 14.70 -6.06
#